data_AF-A0A952FDM6-F1
#
_entry.id   AF-A0A952FDM6-F1
#
_cell.length_a   1.000
_cell.length_b   1.000
_cell.length_c   1.000
_cell.angle_alpha   90.00
_cell.angle_beta   90.00
_cell.angle_gamma   90.00
#
_symmetry.space_group_name_H-M   'P 1'
#
loop_
_entity.id
_entity.type
_entity.pdbx_description
1 polymer ?
#
loop_
_entity_poly.entity_id
_entity_poly.type
_entity_poly.pdbx_seq_one_letter_code
_entity_poly.pdbx_strand_id
1 'polypeptide(L)'
;MTADAPQPLIGFGQVRHTRLRPARNAFEYPTCFLMLPMRSLKQHGSGALARNRPAAISFFDKDHGDGGDDALAWLDALLLREGVEDAAGEVWLHAYPRVLGYAFKPVSFWYCHRTDGALRAIVVEVNNTFGERHCYLLDSPQYGQELRANKVFHVSPFCTLEGGYRFRFLHIDNDGLKKTVARIDYDDEAGPLLETSVNGTLEPITAASLRKAVWGHPAMTLAVIARIHWQALKLWLKRVPFVRKPKPPEIFVTR
;
A
#
# COMPACT_ATOMS: atom_id res chain seq x y z
N MET A 1 -27.91 -1.39 -19.54
CA MET A 1 -26.98 -2.29 -18.82
C MET A 1 -26.50 -1.54 -17.60
N THR A 2 -27.07 -1.80 -16.43
CA THR A 2 -26.51 -1.28 -15.17
C THR A 2 -25.11 -1.87 -15.06
N ALA A 3 -24.08 -1.02 -15.08
CA ALA A 3 -22.73 -1.47 -14.77
C ALA A 3 -22.80 -2.15 -13.39
N ASP A 4 -22.39 -3.42 -13.32
CA ASP A 4 -22.42 -4.15 -12.06
C ASP A 4 -21.55 -3.42 -11.04
N ALA A 5 -21.99 -3.34 -9.80
CA ALA A 5 -21.30 -2.56 -8.77
C ALA A 5 -19.86 -3.08 -8.60
N PRO A 6 -18.86 -2.20 -8.41
CA PRO A 6 -17.48 -2.61 -8.13
C PRO A 6 -17.41 -3.67 -7.02
N GLN A 7 -16.79 -4.81 -7.33
CA GLN A 7 -16.64 -5.93 -6.40
C GLN A 7 -15.23 -5.95 -5.78
N PRO A 8 -15.09 -6.41 -4.52
CA PRO A 8 -13.79 -6.55 -3.88
C PRO A 8 -12.93 -7.60 -4.60
N LEU A 9 -11.65 -7.28 -4.79
CA LEU A 9 -10.67 -8.12 -5.48
C LEU A 9 -9.50 -8.48 -4.55
N ILE A 10 -8.82 -9.57 -4.88
CA ILE A 10 -7.59 -10.03 -4.23
C ILE A 10 -6.49 -10.14 -5.27
N GLY A 11 -5.32 -9.60 -4.94
CA GLY A 11 -4.14 -9.63 -5.78
C GLY A 11 -3.19 -10.74 -5.38
N PHE A 12 -2.72 -11.51 -6.35
CA PHE A 12 -1.61 -12.46 -6.19
C PHE A 12 -0.43 -12.03 -7.06
N GLY A 13 0.73 -11.85 -6.44
CA GLY A 13 1.93 -11.47 -7.18
C GLY A 13 3.14 -11.39 -6.28
N GLN A 14 3.93 -10.33 -6.43
CA GLN A 14 5.23 -10.22 -5.79
C GLN A 14 5.53 -8.82 -5.29
N VAL A 15 6.28 -8.77 -4.20
CA VAL A 15 6.96 -7.57 -3.73
C VAL A 15 8.44 -7.69 -4.03
N ARG A 16 9.02 -6.67 -4.66
CA ARG A 16 10.43 -6.58 -5.00
C ARG A 16 11.05 -5.39 -4.28
N HIS A 17 12.23 -5.60 -3.73
CA HIS A 17 13.08 -4.55 -3.19
C HIS A 17 14.50 -4.73 -3.71
N THR A 18 15.06 -3.66 -4.27
CA THR A 18 16.45 -3.59 -4.68
C THR A 18 17.06 -2.36 -4.04
N ARG A 19 17.88 -2.56 -3.00
CA ARG A 19 18.79 -1.52 -2.53
C ARG A 19 20.01 -1.51 -3.44
N LEU A 20 20.33 -0.34 -3.97
CA LEU A 20 21.48 -0.12 -4.85
C LEU A 20 22.72 0.33 -4.07
N ARG A 21 22.53 1.18 -3.05
CA ARG A 21 23.61 1.79 -2.26
C ARG A 21 23.36 1.73 -0.74
N PRO A 22 24.42 1.80 0.10
CA PRO A 22 25.85 1.75 -0.27
C PRO A 22 26.32 0.33 -0.65
N ALA A 23 25.54 -0.70 -0.30
CA ALA A 23 25.79 -2.08 -0.69
C ALA A 23 24.55 -2.66 -1.36
N ARG A 24 24.74 -3.31 -2.50
CA ARG A 24 23.63 -3.90 -3.25
C ARG A 24 22.96 -5.02 -2.44
N ASN A 25 21.64 -4.97 -2.34
CA ASN A 25 20.83 -6.02 -1.73
C ASN A 25 19.47 -6.08 -2.41
N ALA A 26 19.19 -7.18 -3.12
CA ALA A 26 17.94 -7.37 -3.84
C ALA A 26 17.21 -8.62 -3.34
N PHE A 27 15.89 -8.54 -3.26
CA PHE A 27 15.04 -9.67 -2.98
C PHE A 27 13.66 -9.50 -3.61
N GLU A 28 13.02 -10.62 -3.87
CA GLU A 28 11.66 -10.72 -4.35
C GLU A 28 10.93 -11.79 -3.55
N TYR A 29 9.71 -11.49 -3.12
CA TYR A 29 8.89 -12.41 -2.35
C TYR A 29 7.47 -12.46 -2.90
N PRO A 30 6.85 -13.65 -2.92
CA PRO A 30 5.44 -13.77 -3.26
C PRO A 30 4.59 -13.06 -2.21
N THR A 31 3.51 -12.44 -2.65
CA THR A 31 2.68 -11.58 -1.82
C THR A 31 1.21 -11.65 -2.24
N CYS A 32 0.33 -11.37 -1.28
CA CYS A 32 -1.10 -11.30 -1.48
C CYS A 32 -1.65 -10.05 -0.80
N PHE A 33 -2.47 -9.28 -1.53
CA PHE A 33 -3.05 -8.03 -1.08
C PHE A 33 -4.53 -7.94 -1.47
N LEU A 34 -5.28 -7.06 -0.82
CA LEU A 34 -6.67 -6.74 -1.15
C LEU A 34 -6.73 -5.49 -2.02
N MET A 35 -7.71 -5.44 -2.92
CA MET A 35 -8.07 -4.28 -3.72
C MET A 35 -9.58 -4.04 -3.54
N LEU A 36 -9.91 -3.09 -2.67
CA LEU A 36 -11.24 -2.94 -2.08
C LEU A 36 -11.95 -1.68 -2.59
N PRO A 37 -13.12 -1.77 -3.23
CA PRO A 37 -13.92 -0.60 -3.61
C PRO A 37 -14.70 -0.10 -2.40
N MET A 38 -14.12 0.84 -1.65
CA MET A 38 -14.53 1.20 -0.31
C MET A 38 -15.94 1.82 -0.25
N ARG A 39 -16.34 2.61 -1.24
CA ARG A 39 -17.70 3.20 -1.27
C ARG A 39 -18.73 2.13 -1.65
N SER A 40 -18.44 1.29 -2.65
CA SER A 40 -19.30 0.14 -2.96
C SER A 40 -19.42 -0.85 -1.80
N LEU A 41 -18.34 -1.12 -1.07
CA LEU A 41 -18.36 -1.98 0.12
C LEU A 41 -19.21 -1.40 1.26
N LYS A 42 -19.24 -0.07 1.43
CA LYS A 42 -20.09 0.60 2.42
C LYS A 42 -21.57 0.48 2.06
N GLN A 43 -21.90 0.50 0.77
CA GLN A 43 -23.29 0.42 0.27
C GLN A 43 -23.83 -1.01 0.18
N HIS A 44 -23.02 -1.94 -0.32
CA HIS A 44 -23.47 -3.30 -0.71
C HIS A 44 -22.94 -4.41 0.21
N GLY A 45 -22.05 -4.08 1.16
CA GLY A 45 -21.40 -5.03 2.05
C GLY A 45 -20.17 -5.72 1.45
N SER A 46 -19.48 -6.52 2.26
CA SER A 46 -18.16 -7.10 1.91
C SER A 46 -18.18 -8.50 1.30
N GLY A 47 -19.36 -9.03 1.01
CA GLY A 47 -19.52 -10.38 0.44
C GLY A 47 -18.77 -11.45 1.25
N ALA A 48 -17.90 -12.21 0.58
CA ALA A 48 -17.11 -13.26 1.23
C ALA A 48 -15.98 -12.73 2.14
N LEU A 49 -15.56 -11.47 2.00
CA LEU A 49 -14.51 -10.88 2.83
C LEU A 49 -15.04 -10.60 4.25
N ALA A 50 -14.24 -10.96 5.25
CA ALA A 50 -14.48 -10.56 6.62
C ALA A 50 -14.04 -9.10 6.85
N ARG A 51 -14.98 -8.16 6.86
CA ARG A 51 -14.77 -6.76 7.25
C ARG A 51 -15.13 -6.56 8.72
N ASN A 52 -14.23 -5.94 9.49
CA ASN A 52 -14.36 -5.66 10.93
C ASN A 52 -14.72 -6.87 11.80
N ARG A 53 -14.36 -8.08 11.35
CA ARG A 53 -14.60 -9.32 12.09
C ARG A 53 -13.44 -10.30 11.93
N PRO A 54 -13.13 -11.12 12.96
CA PRO A 54 -12.05 -12.11 12.88
C PRO A 54 -12.31 -13.14 11.77
N ALA A 55 -11.26 -13.45 11.00
CA ALA A 55 -11.22 -14.56 10.05
C ALA A 55 -9.75 -14.88 9.69
N ALA A 56 -9.53 -15.96 8.94
CA ALA A 56 -8.20 -16.30 8.44
C ALA A 56 -7.62 -15.19 7.55
N ILE A 57 -8.47 -14.57 6.72
CA ILE A 57 -8.19 -13.33 5.97
C ILE A 57 -9.28 -12.33 6.33
N SER A 58 -8.90 -11.17 6.86
CA SER A 58 -9.85 -10.12 7.26
C SER A 58 -9.30 -8.72 6.97
N PHE A 59 -10.22 -7.77 6.85
CA PHE A 59 -9.95 -6.34 6.75
C PHE A 59 -10.58 -5.64 7.95
N PHE A 60 -9.88 -4.67 8.54
CA PHE A 60 -10.41 -3.86 9.64
C PHE A 60 -10.22 -2.39 9.31
N ASP A 61 -11.26 -1.57 9.46
CA ASP A 61 -11.17 -0.13 9.21
C ASP A 61 -10.14 0.54 10.16
N LYS A 62 -10.12 0.15 11.44
CA LYS A 62 -9.13 0.62 12.44
C LYS A 62 -7.66 0.37 12.10
N ASP A 63 -7.41 -0.42 11.06
CA ASP A 63 -6.07 -0.63 10.58
C ASP A 63 -5.51 0.53 9.77
N HIS A 64 -6.35 1.46 9.36
CA HIS A 64 -6.01 2.53 8.46
C HIS A 64 -6.26 3.90 9.07
N GLY A 65 -5.66 4.91 8.45
CA GLY A 65 -5.90 6.31 8.80
C GLY A 65 -5.48 6.65 10.22
N ASP A 66 -6.40 7.23 10.99
CA ASP A 66 -6.22 7.54 12.42
C ASP A 66 -6.55 6.35 13.34
N GLY A 67 -6.97 5.21 12.79
CA GLY A 67 -7.33 4.02 13.55
C GLY A 67 -8.76 4.01 14.10
N GLY A 68 -9.62 4.90 13.60
CA GLY A 68 -11.06 4.88 13.88
C GLY A 68 -11.83 3.73 13.22
N ASP A 69 -13.14 3.71 13.41
CA ASP A 69 -14.00 2.60 12.96
C ASP A 69 -14.45 2.71 11.49
N ASP A 70 -14.21 3.84 10.83
CA ASP A 70 -14.55 4.08 9.41
C ASP A 70 -13.37 4.70 8.66
N ALA A 71 -12.59 3.87 7.99
CA ALA A 71 -11.40 4.31 7.26
C ALA A 71 -11.76 5.13 6.02
N LEU A 72 -12.93 4.90 5.43
CA LEU A 72 -13.41 5.67 4.29
C LEU A 72 -13.77 7.10 4.72
N ALA A 73 -14.46 7.25 5.86
CA ALA A 73 -14.79 8.58 6.39
C ALA A 73 -13.53 9.39 6.73
N TRP A 74 -12.51 8.73 7.30
CA TRP A 74 -11.19 9.37 7.52
C TRP A 74 -10.57 9.86 6.21
N LEU A 75 -10.58 9.03 5.16
CA LEU A 75 -10.01 9.41 3.87
C LEU A 75 -10.77 10.60 3.26
N ASP A 76 -12.10 10.55 3.26
CA ASP A 76 -12.93 11.63 2.71
C ASP A 76 -12.65 12.96 3.43
N ALA A 77 -12.50 12.93 4.76
CA ALA A 77 -12.12 14.10 5.55
C ALA A 77 -10.70 14.59 5.24
N LEU A 78 -9.74 13.69 5.02
CA LEU A 78 -8.38 14.03 4.61
C LEU A 78 -8.38 14.72 3.24
N LEU A 79 -9.10 14.17 2.25
CA LEU A 79 -9.18 14.75 0.91
C LEU A 79 -9.77 16.16 0.94
N LEU A 80 -10.87 16.36 1.69
CA LEU A 80 -11.49 17.66 1.87
C LEU A 80 -10.53 18.67 2.50
N ARG A 81 -9.82 18.27 3.57
CA ARG A 81 -8.83 19.11 4.26
C ARG A 81 -7.69 19.55 3.34
N GLU A 82 -7.28 18.70 2.41
CA GLU A 82 -6.21 18.97 1.46
C GLU A 82 -6.69 19.65 0.16
N GLY A 83 -7.98 20.01 0.08
CA GLY A 83 -8.58 20.73 -1.06
C GLY A 83 -8.93 19.85 -2.27
N VAL A 84 -9.07 18.53 -2.07
CA VAL A 84 -9.52 17.59 -3.10
C VAL A 84 -11.01 17.31 -2.91
N GLU A 85 -11.84 18.19 -3.48
CA GLU A 85 -13.30 18.17 -3.28
C GLU A 85 -14.05 17.38 -4.38
N ASP A 86 -13.42 17.17 -5.53
CA ASP A 86 -14.02 16.53 -6.72
C ASP A 86 -13.76 15.01 -6.81
N ALA A 87 -13.19 14.39 -5.77
CA ALA A 87 -13.00 12.93 -5.66
C ALA A 87 -14.30 12.18 -5.23
N ALA A 88 -15.40 12.42 -5.92
CA ALA A 88 -16.73 11.91 -5.58
C ALA A 88 -17.09 10.53 -6.21
N GLY A 89 -16.20 9.92 -6.98
CA GLY A 89 -16.35 8.57 -7.57
C GLY A 89 -15.95 7.42 -6.64
N GLU A 90 -15.58 6.26 -7.18
CA GLU A 90 -15.16 5.12 -6.35
C GLU A 90 -13.77 5.36 -5.70
N VAL A 91 -13.60 4.86 -4.49
CA VAL A 91 -12.31 4.81 -3.77
C VAL A 91 -11.84 3.36 -3.73
N TRP A 92 -10.74 3.06 -4.39
CA TRP A 92 -10.11 1.74 -4.31
C TRP A 92 -8.97 1.74 -3.30
N LEU A 93 -9.03 0.85 -2.31
CA LEU A 93 -7.97 0.63 -1.34
C LEU A 93 -7.15 -0.61 -1.73
N HIS A 94 -5.88 -0.40 -2.04
CA HIS A 94 -4.88 -1.46 -2.14
C HIS A 94 -4.14 -1.57 -0.80
N ALA A 95 -4.39 -2.65 -0.07
CA ALA A 95 -3.82 -2.88 1.26
C ALA A 95 -3.57 -4.35 1.55
N TYR A 96 -2.68 -4.62 2.50
CA TYR A 96 -2.46 -5.98 2.99
C TYR A 96 -3.58 -6.41 3.96
N PRO A 97 -4.11 -7.64 3.83
CA PRO A 97 -5.09 -8.15 4.78
C PRO A 97 -4.46 -8.46 6.14
N ARG A 98 -5.30 -8.57 7.18
CA ARG A 98 -4.94 -9.35 8.36
C ARG A 98 -4.95 -10.83 8.02
N VAL A 99 -3.89 -11.53 8.38
CA VAL A 99 -3.79 -12.99 8.27
C VAL A 99 -3.78 -13.58 9.69
N LEU A 100 -4.77 -14.42 10.00
CA LEU A 100 -4.95 -15.04 11.32
C LEU A 100 -4.90 -14.00 12.47
N GLY A 101 -5.51 -12.83 12.25
CA GLY A 101 -5.56 -11.73 13.23
C GLY A 101 -4.34 -10.80 13.24
N TYR A 102 -3.25 -11.15 12.55
CA TYR A 102 -2.04 -10.32 12.48
C TYR A 102 -2.05 -9.41 11.26
N ALA A 103 -1.83 -8.12 11.49
CA ALA A 103 -1.73 -7.12 10.43
C ALA A 103 -0.26 -6.75 10.17
N PHE A 104 0.15 -6.74 8.91
CA PHE A 104 1.43 -6.17 8.47
C PHE A 104 1.16 -5.16 7.36
N LYS A 105 1.42 -3.87 7.62
CA LYS A 105 0.97 -2.76 6.77
C LYS A 105 2.12 -1.82 6.42
N PRO A 106 3.03 -2.20 5.51
CA PRO A 106 4.16 -1.33 5.18
C PRO A 106 3.68 -0.08 4.42
N VAL A 107 2.75 -0.26 3.49
CA VAL A 107 2.13 0.81 2.69
C VAL A 107 0.74 0.38 2.24
N SER A 108 -0.16 1.34 2.08
CA SER A 108 -1.49 1.19 1.47
C SER A 108 -1.72 2.32 0.48
N PHE A 109 -2.44 2.05 -0.60
CA PHE A 109 -2.71 3.02 -1.66
C PHE A 109 -4.21 3.22 -1.82
N TRP A 110 -4.64 4.47 -1.71
CA TRP A 110 -6.03 4.89 -1.86
C TRP A 110 -6.21 5.59 -3.21
N TYR A 111 -6.72 4.88 -4.20
CA TYR A 111 -7.01 5.42 -5.53
C TYR A 111 -8.39 6.08 -5.51
N CYS A 112 -8.40 7.41 -5.52
CA CYS A 112 -9.61 8.21 -5.42
C CYS A 112 -10.04 8.65 -6.82
N HIS A 113 -11.26 8.32 -7.23
CA HIS A 113 -11.77 8.66 -8.57
C HIS A 113 -12.80 9.79 -8.50
N ARG A 114 -12.97 10.50 -9.61
CA ARG A 114 -14.10 11.41 -9.86
C ARG A 114 -15.34 10.61 -10.26
N THR A 115 -16.50 11.26 -10.30
CA THR A 115 -17.77 10.64 -10.71
C THR A 115 -17.78 10.12 -12.15
N ASP A 116 -16.93 10.68 -13.02
CA ASP A 116 -16.73 10.22 -14.39
C ASP A 116 -15.80 8.98 -14.50
N GLY A 117 -15.27 8.50 -13.36
CA GLY A 117 -14.35 7.38 -13.28
C GLY A 117 -12.87 7.74 -13.49
N ALA A 118 -12.53 9.00 -13.76
CA ALA A 118 -11.14 9.43 -13.89
C ALA A 118 -10.42 9.42 -12.53
N LEU A 119 -9.15 9.01 -12.53
CA LEU A 119 -8.32 9.04 -11.34
C LEU A 119 -8.04 10.49 -10.91
N ARG A 120 -8.45 10.85 -9.69
CA ARG A 120 -8.33 12.21 -9.14
C ARG A 120 -7.08 12.38 -8.28
N ALA A 121 -6.84 11.43 -7.41
CA ALA A 121 -5.76 11.48 -6.44
C ALA A 121 -5.36 10.07 -6.02
N ILE A 122 -4.12 9.91 -5.57
CA ILE A 122 -3.68 8.72 -4.84
C ILE A 122 -3.15 9.17 -3.48
N VAL A 123 -3.74 8.65 -2.39
CA VAL A 123 -3.15 8.78 -1.05
C VAL A 123 -2.30 7.56 -0.77
N VAL A 124 -1.01 7.76 -0.56
CA VAL A 124 -0.06 6.72 -0.17
C VAL A 124 0.10 6.76 1.34
N GLU A 125 -0.59 5.85 2.02
CA GLU A 125 -0.52 5.69 3.47
C GLU A 125 0.65 4.77 3.82
N VAL A 126 1.68 5.32 4.47
CA VAL A 126 2.89 4.60 4.85
C VAL A 126 2.91 4.42 6.36
N ASN A 127 3.17 3.19 6.83
CA ASN A 127 3.37 2.93 8.26
C ASN A 127 4.82 2.50 8.48
N ASN A 128 5.40 2.88 9.62
CA ASN A 128 6.71 2.37 10.02
C ASN A 128 6.60 1.30 11.11
N THR A 129 7.72 0.62 11.37
CA THR A 129 7.82 -0.41 12.42
C THR A 129 7.76 0.17 13.84
N PHE A 130 7.68 1.49 13.99
CA PHE A 130 7.54 2.19 15.27
C PHE A 130 6.09 2.57 15.58
N GLY A 131 5.13 2.17 14.75
CA GLY A 131 3.70 2.45 14.95
C GLY A 131 3.26 3.84 14.49
N GLU A 132 4.13 4.58 13.81
CA GLU A 132 3.79 5.89 13.23
C GLU A 132 3.23 5.70 11.82
N ARG A 133 2.43 6.69 11.38
CA ARG A 133 1.78 6.74 10.07
C ARG A 133 2.02 8.08 9.41
N HIS A 134 2.14 8.08 8.09
CA HIS A 134 2.28 9.28 7.27
C HIS A 134 1.62 9.09 5.92
N CYS A 135 0.99 10.13 5.39
CA CYS A 135 0.35 10.08 4.08
C CYS A 135 1.09 10.96 3.06
N TYR A 136 1.28 10.45 1.84
CA TYR A 136 1.66 11.25 0.69
C TYR A 136 0.44 11.40 -0.23
N LEU A 137 -0.01 12.63 -0.46
CA LEU A 137 -1.12 12.93 -1.35
C LEU A 137 -0.58 13.28 -2.74
N LEU A 138 -0.81 12.38 -3.71
CA LEU A 138 -0.43 12.58 -5.10
C LEU A 138 -1.61 13.16 -5.87
N ASP A 139 -1.46 14.40 -6.32
CA ASP A 139 -2.51 15.18 -7.00
C ASP A 139 -2.54 14.86 -8.51
N SER A 140 -3.74 14.62 -9.04
CA SER A 140 -4.03 14.39 -10.46
C SER A 140 -3.10 13.38 -11.16
N PRO A 141 -2.88 12.19 -10.57
CA PRO A 141 -1.95 11.22 -11.12
C PRO A 141 -2.48 10.55 -12.39
N GLN A 142 -1.58 10.21 -13.30
CA GLN A 142 -1.88 9.42 -14.50
C GLN A 142 -1.17 8.07 -14.44
N TYR A 143 -1.86 7.00 -14.84
CA TYR A 143 -1.22 5.68 -14.91
C TYR A 143 -0.04 5.70 -15.90
N GLY A 144 1.08 5.12 -15.48
CA GLY A 144 2.34 5.13 -16.23
C GLY A 144 3.20 6.39 -16.04
N GLN A 145 2.65 7.47 -15.49
CA GLN A 145 3.40 8.69 -15.18
C GLN A 145 4.21 8.53 -13.88
N GLU A 146 5.38 9.17 -13.84
CA GLU A 146 6.16 9.32 -12.61
C GLU A 146 5.65 10.54 -11.83
N LEU A 147 5.41 10.36 -10.53
CA LEU A 147 5.07 11.41 -9.57
C LEU A 147 6.17 11.50 -8.53
N ARG A 148 6.38 12.68 -7.94
CA ARG A 148 7.42 12.90 -6.95
C ARG A 148 6.84 13.53 -5.69
N ALA A 149 7.33 13.08 -4.53
CA ALA A 149 7.10 13.75 -3.26
C ALA A 149 8.37 13.76 -2.43
N ASN A 150 8.57 14.81 -1.64
CA ASN A 150 9.71 14.89 -0.74
C ASN A 150 9.58 13.84 0.36
N LYS A 151 10.64 13.06 0.61
CA LYS A 151 10.60 12.04 1.66
C LYS A 151 10.72 12.72 3.01
N VAL A 152 9.65 12.68 3.81
CA VAL A 152 9.66 13.26 5.17
C VAL A 152 9.47 12.22 6.26
N PHE A 153 9.23 10.96 5.87
CA PHE A 153 8.89 9.88 6.81
C PHE A 153 10.00 8.84 6.95
N HIS A 154 10.36 8.52 8.19
CA HIS A 154 11.42 7.57 8.52
C HIS A 154 10.85 6.16 8.64
N VAL A 155 10.98 5.38 7.56
CA VAL A 155 10.44 4.02 7.43
C VAL A 155 11.45 2.91 7.68
N SER A 156 12.76 3.22 7.65
CA SER A 156 13.83 2.24 7.79
C SER A 156 15.05 2.86 8.44
N PRO A 157 15.67 2.22 9.45
CA PRO A 157 16.90 2.70 10.08
C PRO A 157 18.12 2.68 9.14
N PHE A 158 17.98 2.15 7.91
CA PHE A 158 19.04 2.14 6.90
C PHE A 158 18.81 3.18 5.78
N CYS A 159 17.78 4.02 5.88
CA CYS A 159 17.51 5.12 4.95
C CYS A 159 17.51 6.45 5.71
N THR A 160 18.28 7.43 5.25
CA THR A 160 18.20 8.81 5.75
C THR A 160 16.87 9.45 5.37
N LEU A 161 16.51 10.58 5.98
CA LEU A 161 15.33 11.36 5.60
C LEU A 161 15.56 12.23 4.35
N GLU A 162 16.79 12.27 3.83
CA GLU A 162 17.15 13.13 2.70
C GLU A 162 16.64 12.56 1.37
N GLY A 163 16.28 13.42 0.42
CA GLY A 163 15.86 13.00 -0.92
C GLY A 163 14.34 12.87 -1.10
N GLY A 164 13.92 12.09 -2.10
CA GLY A 164 12.54 12.07 -2.57
C GLY A 164 12.06 10.69 -3.00
N TYR A 165 10.76 10.49 -2.89
CA TYR A 165 10.09 9.32 -3.46
C TYR A 165 9.65 9.60 -4.90
N ARG A 166 9.86 8.61 -5.76
CA ARG A 166 9.29 8.54 -7.11
C ARG A 166 8.24 7.45 -7.12
N PHE A 167 7.00 7.83 -7.41
CA PHE A 167 5.87 6.93 -7.50
C PHE A 167 5.52 6.68 -8.95
N ARG A 168 5.21 5.43 -9.29
CA ARG A 168 4.64 5.07 -10.59
C ARG A 168 3.61 3.98 -10.41
N PHE A 169 2.41 4.22 -10.90
CA PHE A 169 1.29 3.28 -10.82
C PHE A 169 0.93 2.81 -12.22
N LEU A 170 0.72 1.51 -12.37
CA LEU A 170 0.27 0.91 -13.61
C LEU A 170 -0.98 0.09 -13.32
N HIS A 171 -1.98 0.26 -14.17
CA HIS A 171 -3.18 -0.56 -14.19
C HIS A 171 -3.31 -1.15 -15.60
N ILE A 172 -3.45 -2.46 -15.69
CA ILE A 172 -3.61 -3.18 -16.95
C ILE A 172 -4.92 -3.93 -16.84
N ASP A 173 -5.84 -3.65 -17.77
CA ASP A 173 -7.08 -4.40 -17.95
C ASP A 173 -7.08 -4.88 -19.41
N ASN A 174 -6.75 -6.16 -19.62
CA ASN A 174 -6.72 -6.76 -20.94
C ASN A 174 -7.40 -8.13 -20.91
N ASP A 175 -8.45 -8.31 -21.72
CA ASP A 175 -9.18 -9.58 -21.87
C ASP A 175 -9.58 -10.24 -20.53
N GLY A 176 -10.05 -9.44 -19.58
CA GLY A 176 -10.47 -9.90 -18.25
C GLY A 176 -9.33 -10.16 -17.26
N LEU A 177 -8.07 -10.03 -17.70
CA LEU A 177 -6.90 -10.10 -16.83
C LEU A 177 -6.58 -8.70 -16.29
N LYS A 178 -6.95 -8.48 -15.03
CA LYS A 178 -6.64 -7.24 -14.32
C LYS A 178 -5.33 -7.36 -13.57
N LYS A 179 -4.39 -6.45 -13.81
CA LYS A 179 -3.11 -6.37 -13.09
C LYS A 179 -2.87 -4.96 -12.57
N THR A 180 -2.25 -4.88 -11.41
CA THR A 180 -1.80 -3.62 -10.83
C THR A 180 -0.32 -3.70 -10.48
N VAL A 181 0.37 -2.56 -10.62
CA VAL A 181 1.75 -2.37 -10.18
C VAL A 181 1.85 -1.02 -9.50
N ALA A 182 2.34 -0.98 -8.27
CA ALA A 182 2.75 0.24 -7.59
C ALA A 182 4.26 0.21 -7.37
N ARG A 183 4.96 1.23 -7.86
CA ARG A 183 6.40 1.42 -7.65
C ARG A 183 6.63 2.60 -6.74
N ILE A 184 7.55 2.43 -5.79
CA ILE A 184 8.01 3.48 -4.89
C ILE A 184 9.53 3.40 -4.88
N ASP A 185 10.15 4.25 -5.69
CA ASP A 185 11.61 4.35 -5.74
C ASP A 185 12.04 5.52 -4.87
N TYR A 186 13.23 5.42 -4.30
CA TYR A 186 13.81 6.41 -3.40
C TYR A 186 15.20 6.79 -3.90
N ASP A 187 15.35 8.09 -4.14
CA ASP A 187 16.58 8.71 -4.61
C ASP A 187 17.05 9.76 -3.59
N ASP A 188 18.37 9.96 -3.54
CA ASP A 188 19.03 11.07 -2.85
C ASP A 188 19.82 11.91 -3.88
N GLU A 189 20.57 12.93 -3.43
CA GLU A 189 21.39 13.76 -4.32
C GLU A 189 22.45 12.97 -5.11
N ALA A 190 22.89 11.82 -4.60
CA ALA A 190 23.83 10.92 -5.27
C ALA A 190 23.14 9.92 -6.22
N GLY A 191 21.82 10.03 -6.39
CA GLY A 191 21.02 9.25 -7.35
C GLY A 191 20.19 8.14 -6.71
N PRO A 192 19.82 7.10 -7.47
CA PRO A 192 18.94 6.03 -6.96
C PRO A 192 19.54 5.26 -5.78
N LEU A 193 18.73 5.06 -4.74
CA LEU A 193 19.13 4.35 -3.50
C LEU A 193 18.36 3.04 -3.34
N LEU A 194 17.05 3.08 -3.52
CA LEU A 194 16.16 1.94 -3.33
C LEU A 194 15.08 1.91 -4.41
N GLU A 195 14.93 0.78 -5.07
CA GLU A 195 13.84 0.52 -6.01
C GLU A 195 12.87 -0.47 -5.37
N THR A 196 11.58 -0.16 -5.36
CA THR A 196 10.57 -1.07 -4.81
C THR A 196 9.35 -1.15 -5.69
N SER A 197 8.74 -2.33 -5.72
CA SER A 197 7.48 -2.52 -6.41
C SER A 197 6.64 -3.60 -5.76
N VAL A 198 5.33 -3.38 -5.71
CA VAL A 198 4.34 -4.43 -5.49
C VAL A 198 3.54 -4.60 -6.78
N ASN A 199 3.40 -5.84 -7.24
CA ASN A 199 2.56 -6.19 -8.37
C ASN A 199 1.67 -7.38 -8.05
N GLY A 200 0.55 -7.48 -8.75
CA GLY A 200 -0.29 -8.67 -8.70
C GLY A 200 -1.36 -8.70 -9.78
N THR A 201 -1.75 -9.93 -10.09
CA THR A 201 -2.96 -10.24 -10.87
C THR A 201 -4.15 -10.24 -9.92
N LEU A 202 -5.20 -9.50 -10.28
CA LEU A 202 -6.41 -9.32 -9.51
C LEU A 202 -7.45 -10.38 -9.88
N GLU A 203 -8.03 -11.01 -8.87
CA GLU A 203 -9.12 -11.98 -8.99
C GLU A 203 -10.28 -11.55 -8.07
N PRO A 204 -11.56 -11.80 -8.38
CA PRO A 204 -12.66 -11.51 -7.48
C PRO A 204 -12.54 -12.23 -6.14
N ILE A 205 -12.89 -11.55 -5.04
CA ILE A 205 -12.90 -12.16 -3.72
C ILE A 205 -14.07 -13.13 -3.61
N THR A 206 -13.70 -14.41 -3.64
CA THR A 206 -14.57 -15.57 -3.39
C THR A 206 -13.99 -16.43 -2.27
N ALA A 207 -14.80 -17.32 -1.69
CA ALA A 207 -14.32 -18.29 -0.71
C ALA A 207 -13.14 -19.14 -1.24
N ALA A 208 -13.11 -19.44 -2.55
CA ALA A 208 -12.01 -20.15 -3.19
C ALA A 208 -10.71 -19.32 -3.21
N SER A 209 -10.80 -18.05 -3.64
CA SER A 209 -9.65 -17.14 -3.66
C SER A 209 -9.07 -16.87 -2.26
N LEU A 210 -9.94 -16.75 -1.24
CA LEU A 210 -9.51 -16.56 0.14
C LEU A 210 -8.79 -17.81 0.69
N ARG A 211 -9.30 -19.02 0.39
CA ARG A 211 -8.59 -20.27 0.73
C ARG A 211 -7.24 -20.35 0.02
N LYS A 212 -7.18 -20.01 -1.27
CA LYS A 212 -5.92 -19.93 -2.02
C LYS A 212 -4.92 -18.99 -1.35
N ALA A 213 -5.36 -17.83 -0.86
CA ALA A 213 -4.50 -16.91 -0.11
C ALA A 213 -4.00 -17.49 1.22
N VAL A 214 -4.87 -18.13 2.00
CA VAL A 214 -4.48 -18.78 3.26
C VAL A 214 -3.46 -19.89 3.04
N TRP A 215 -3.68 -20.77 2.06
CA TRP A 215 -2.80 -21.91 1.79
C TRP A 215 -1.53 -21.54 1.02
N GLY A 216 -1.57 -20.51 0.18
CA GLY A 216 -0.40 -19.98 -0.52
C GLY A 216 0.51 -19.17 0.41
N HIS A 217 -0.01 -18.64 1.51
CA HIS A 217 0.72 -17.78 2.42
C HIS A 217 0.41 -18.06 3.92
N PRO A 218 0.48 -19.32 4.39
CA PRO A 218 -0.01 -19.73 5.72
C PRO A 218 0.74 -19.07 6.88
N ALA A 219 1.98 -18.65 6.65
CA ALA A 219 2.81 -17.92 7.59
C ALA A 219 3.17 -16.51 7.09
N MET A 220 2.35 -15.87 6.24
CA MET A 220 2.72 -14.60 5.58
C MET A 220 3.28 -13.57 6.55
N THR A 221 2.58 -13.34 7.67
CA THR A 221 2.98 -12.30 8.63
C THR A 221 4.27 -12.66 9.36
N LEU A 222 4.40 -13.89 9.88
CA LEU A 222 5.61 -14.34 10.57
C LEU A 222 6.81 -14.42 9.62
N ALA A 223 6.59 -14.92 8.40
CA ALA A 223 7.62 -15.00 7.37
C ALA A 223 8.07 -13.62 6.93
N VAL A 224 7.16 -12.63 6.83
CA VAL A 224 7.52 -11.25 6.52
C VAL A 224 8.35 -10.63 7.65
N ILE A 225 7.93 -10.79 8.92
CA ILE A 225 8.71 -10.30 10.07
C ILE A 225 10.11 -10.95 10.07
N ALA A 226 10.19 -12.27 9.93
CA ALA A 226 11.46 -12.99 9.88
C ALA A 226 12.34 -12.52 8.70
N ARG A 227 11.74 -12.28 7.52
CA ARG A 227 12.45 -11.75 6.34
C ARG A 227 12.94 -10.32 6.57
N ILE A 228 12.16 -9.46 7.21
CA ILE A 228 12.59 -8.08 7.55
C ILE A 228 13.80 -8.14 8.47
N HIS A 229 13.75 -8.94 9.53
CA HIS A 229 14.87 -9.10 10.46
C HIS A 229 16.09 -9.73 9.78
N TRP A 230 15.88 -10.73 8.92
CA TRP A 230 16.95 -11.36 8.13
C TRP A 230 17.62 -10.38 7.16
N GLN A 231 16.84 -9.54 6.48
CA GLN A 231 17.36 -8.52 5.58
C GLN A 231 18.08 -7.41 6.36
N ALA A 232 17.55 -7.01 7.52
CA ALA A 232 18.24 -6.07 8.42
C ALA A 232 19.58 -6.64 8.90
N LEU A 233 19.63 -7.92 9.28
CA LEU A 233 20.87 -8.61 9.66
C LEU A 233 21.87 -8.66 8.50
N LYS A 234 21.42 -8.95 7.27
CA LYS A 234 22.28 -8.90 6.08
C LYS A 234 22.86 -7.51 5.85
N LEU A 235 22.07 -6.45 6.03
CA LEU A 235 22.57 -5.08 5.88
C LEU A 235 23.57 -4.72 6.98
N TRP A 236 23.32 -5.17 8.21
CA TRP A 236 24.24 -5.01 9.33
C TRP A 236 25.57 -5.75 9.09
N LEU A 237 25.53 -7.01 8.63
CA LEU A 237 26.71 -7.77 8.23
C LEU A 237 27.48 -7.12 7.07
N LYS A 238 26.77 -6.44 6.16
CA LYS A 238 27.34 -5.62 5.07
C LYS A 238 27.84 -4.24 5.54
N ARG A 239 27.82 -3.96 6.84
CA ARG A 239 28.26 -2.70 7.46
C ARG A 239 27.53 -1.46 6.91
N VAL A 240 26.26 -1.61 6.52
CA VAL A 240 25.43 -0.46 6.15
C VAL A 240 25.21 0.40 7.39
N PRO A 241 25.46 1.73 7.33
CA PRO A 241 25.33 2.60 8.49
C PRO A 241 23.91 2.56 9.08
N PHE A 242 23.84 2.50 10.41
CA PHE A 242 22.60 2.62 11.15
C PHE A 242 22.30 4.10 11.39
N VAL A 243 21.15 4.58 10.93
CA VAL A 243 20.68 5.95 11.15
C VAL A 243 19.76 5.95 12.36
N ARG A 244 20.09 6.77 13.37
CA ARG A 244 19.28 6.91 14.58
C ARG A 244 17.95 7.58 14.22
N LYS A 245 16.85 7.08 14.81
CA LYS A 245 15.48 7.58 14.55
C LYS A 245 15.42 9.12 14.77
N PRO A 246 15.05 9.91 13.74
CA PRO A 246 14.75 11.33 13.90
C PRO A 246 13.36 11.55 14.51
N LYS A 247 13.06 12.77 14.97
CA LYS A 247 11.69 13.12 15.42
C LYS A 247 10.71 12.96 14.24
N PRO A 248 9.49 12.42 14.47
CA PRO A 248 8.48 12.30 13.42
C PRO A 248 8.05 13.69 12.91
N PRO A 249 7.64 13.81 11.64
CA PRO A 249 7.13 15.08 11.12
C PRO A 249 5.87 15.50 11.88
N GLU A 250 5.74 16.80 12.18
CA GLU A 250 4.55 17.36 12.84
C GLU A 250 3.33 17.37 11.90
N ILE A 251 3.58 17.39 10.59
CA ILE A 251 2.55 17.37 9.55
C ILE A 251 2.33 15.92 9.10
N PHE A 252 1.10 15.44 9.23
CA PHE A 252 0.71 14.07 8.93
C PHE A 252 0.62 13.76 7.42
N VAL A 253 0.51 14.79 6.58
CA VAL A 253 0.36 14.68 5.12
C VAL A 253 1.41 15.51 4.40
N THR A 254 2.00 14.96 3.34
CA THR A 254 2.91 15.66 2.43
C THR A 254 2.41 15.54 1.00
N ARG A 255 2.61 16.59 0.20
CA ARG A 255 2.29 16.63 -1.22
C ARG A 255 3.54 16.40 -2.05
#